data_AF-A0A495S5U6-F1
#
_entry.id   AF-A0A495S5U6-F1
#
_cell.length_a   1.000
_cell.length_b   1.000
_cell.length_c   1.000
_cell.angle_alpha   90.00
_cell.angle_beta   90.00
_cell.angle_gamma   90.00
#
_symmetry.space_group_name_H-M   'P 1'
#
loop_
_entity.id
_entity.type
_entity.pdbx_description
1 polymer ?
#
loop_
_entity_poly.entity_id
_entity_poly.type
_entity_poly.pdbx_seq_one_letter_code
_entity_poly.pdbx_strand_id
1 'polypeptide(L)'
;MSHVHVSNTGRIWKVFGILSAVTIIEVFLGILKPEFLHMNNFLGMNLLNWIFYALTIYKAYYIVWAFMHMEGEKSSLRSAVVFPLIFLILYILFILLTEGDYIYEVFKNSTIKWNF
;
A
#
# COMPACT_ATOMS: atom_id res chain seq x y z
N MET A 1 12.58 1.25 43.25
CA MET A 1 12.86 1.83 41.91
C MET A 1 11.54 2.30 41.33
N SER A 2 11.33 3.62 41.24
CA SER A 2 10.15 4.20 40.59
C SER A 2 10.18 3.86 39.10
N HIS A 3 9.18 3.11 38.62
CA HIS A 3 8.99 2.84 37.21
C HIS A 3 8.73 4.18 36.49
N VAL A 4 9.73 4.67 35.75
CA VAL A 4 9.59 5.84 34.89
C VAL A 4 8.72 5.42 33.71
N HIS A 5 7.45 5.83 33.73
CA HIS A 5 6.56 5.70 32.59
C HIS A 5 7.01 6.66 31.51
N VAL A 6 7.91 6.21 30.62
CA VAL A 6 8.28 6.96 29.41
C VAL A 6 7.06 6.96 28.49
N SER A 7 6.31 8.06 28.49
CA SER A 7 5.10 8.23 27.68
C SER A 7 5.47 8.33 26.19
N ASN A 8 5.13 7.30 25.42
CA ASN A 8 5.26 7.29 23.95
C ASN A 8 4.18 8.13 23.23
N THR A 9 3.24 8.73 23.96
CA THR A 9 2.10 9.48 23.41
C THR A 9 2.53 10.64 22.51
N GLY A 10 3.58 11.38 22.88
CA GLY A 10 4.08 12.49 22.06
C GLY A 10 4.64 12.04 20.70
N ARG A 11 5.25 10.86 20.65
CA ARG A 11 5.75 10.27 19.41
C ARG A 11 4.61 9.78 18.53
N ILE A 12 3.58 9.17 19.11
CA ILE A 12 2.38 8.73 18.39
C ILE A 12 1.70 9.93 17.72
N TRP A 13 1.51 11.03 18.45
CA TRP A 13 0.94 12.26 17.89
C TRP A 13 1.79 12.86 16.76
N LYS A 14 3.12 12.81 16.87
CA LYS A 14 4.02 13.25 15.80
C LYS A 14 3.85 12.39 14.54
N VAL A 15 3.87 11.07 14.67
CA VAL A 15 3.72 10.16 13.51
C VAL A 15 2.31 10.26 12.92
N PHE A 16 1.28 10.39 13.76
CA PHE A 16 -0.09 10.64 13.33
C PHE A 16 -0.19 11.92 12.50
N GLY A 17 0.42 13.03 12.93
CA GLY A 17 0.43 14.28 12.18
C GLY A 17 1.12 14.15 10.82
N ILE A 18 2.27 13.47 10.75
CA ILE A 18 2.98 13.18 9.49
C ILE A 18 2.09 12.35 8.57
N LEU A 19 1.51 11.27 9.10
CA LEU A 19 0.70 10.35 8.31
C LEU A 19 -0.58 11.02 7.79
N SER A 20 -1.21 11.86 8.61
CA SER A 20 -2.37 12.66 8.22
C SER A 20 -2.02 13.63 7.10
N ALA A 21 -0.92 14.38 7.22
CA ALA A 21 -0.46 15.31 6.19
C ALA A 21 -0.17 14.59 4.86
N VAL A 22 0.54 13.46 4.90
CA VAL A 22 0.81 12.65 3.71
C VAL A 22 -0.48 12.17 3.05
N THR A 23 -1.45 11.72 3.85
CA THR A 23 -2.75 11.25 3.34
C THR A 23 -3.56 12.39 2.72
N ILE A 24 -3.54 13.59 3.31
CA ILE A 24 -4.19 14.76 2.73
C ILE A 24 -3.56 15.12 1.39
N ILE A 25 -2.23 15.11 1.30
CA ILE A 25 -1.50 15.38 0.05
C ILE A 25 -1.88 14.36 -1.03
N GLU A 26 -1.95 13.06 -0.70
CA GLU A 26 -2.39 12.03 -1.64
C GLU A 26 -3.81 12.26 -2.14
N VAL A 27 -4.76 12.54 -1.23
CA VAL A 27 -6.15 12.81 -1.62
C VAL A 27 -6.22 14.05 -2.52
N PHE A 28 -5.49 15.11 -2.18
CA PHE A 28 -5.44 16.33 -2.97
C PHE A 28 -4.85 16.10 -4.37
N LEU A 29 -3.73 15.37 -4.46
CA LEU A 29 -3.14 14.97 -5.74
C LEU A 29 -4.08 14.07 -6.55
N GLY A 30 -4.85 13.21 -5.87
CA GLY A 30 -5.82 12.31 -6.49
C GLY A 30 -7.05 13.02 -7.05
N ILE A 31 -7.45 14.14 -6.45
CA ILE A 31 -8.55 14.98 -6.93
C ILE A 31 -8.08 15.90 -8.05
N LEU A 32 -6.98 16.63 -7.85
CA LEU A 32 -6.51 17.62 -8.83
C LEU A 32 -5.86 17.01 -10.07
N LYS A 33 -5.26 15.81 -9.95
CA LYS A 33 -4.59 15.07 -11.03
C LYS A 33 -3.83 15.99 -12.00
N PRO A 34 -2.82 16.73 -11.51
CA PRO A 34 -2.20 17.78 -12.30
C PRO A 34 -1.62 17.21 -13.60
N GLU A 35 -1.84 17.93 -14.70
CA GLU A 35 -1.54 17.44 -16.05
C GLU A 35 -0.08 17.02 -16.23
N PHE A 36 0.86 17.70 -15.57
CA PHE A 36 2.28 17.31 -15.64
C PHE A 36 2.59 15.94 -14.99
N LEU A 37 1.82 15.48 -14.00
CA LEU A 37 2.00 14.15 -13.40
C LEU A 37 1.18 13.09 -14.12
N HIS A 38 0.10 13.49 -14.78
CA HIS A 38 -0.80 12.59 -15.48
C HIS A 38 -0.38 12.35 -16.93
N MET A 39 0.17 13.35 -17.62
CA MET A 39 0.55 13.25 -19.03
C MET A 39 1.97 12.72 -19.24
N ASN A 40 2.79 12.71 -18.19
CA ASN A 40 4.10 12.08 -18.23
C ASN A 40 4.00 10.61 -17.84
N ASN A 41 4.14 9.75 -18.84
CA ASN A 41 4.14 8.31 -18.66
C ASN A 41 5.55 7.79 -18.40
N PHE A 42 5.72 7.07 -17.29
CA PHE A 42 6.95 6.38 -16.94
C PHE A 42 6.65 4.89 -16.78
N LEU A 43 7.37 4.04 -17.52
CA LEU A 43 7.19 2.58 -17.51
C LEU A 43 5.73 2.13 -17.76
N GLY A 44 5.03 2.80 -18.70
CA GLY A 44 3.67 2.43 -19.09
C GLY A 44 2.56 2.88 -18.12
N MET A 45 2.89 3.61 -17.05
CA MET A 45 1.92 4.21 -16.13
C MET A 45 2.19 5.70 -15.93
N ASN A 46 1.14 6.46 -15.62
CA ASN A 46 1.27 7.87 -15.26
C ASN A 46 2.21 8.03 -14.06
N LEU A 47 3.04 9.07 -14.06
CA LEU A 47 3.93 9.40 -12.94
C LEU A 47 3.16 9.61 -11.62
N LEU A 48 1.91 10.07 -11.72
CA LEU A 48 0.99 10.16 -10.59
C LEU A 48 0.82 8.80 -9.87
N ASN A 49 0.64 7.71 -10.61
CA ASN A 49 0.45 6.37 -10.02
C ASN A 49 1.69 5.89 -9.28
N TRP A 50 2.88 6.19 -9.81
CA TRP A 50 4.15 5.89 -9.14
C TRP A 50 4.28 6.60 -7.78
N ILE A 51 3.86 7.86 -7.71
CA ILE A 51 3.82 8.62 -6.45
C ILE A 51 2.85 7.97 -5.47
N PHE A 52 1.65 7.56 -5.91
CA PHE A 52 0.69 6.86 -5.06
C PHE A 52 1.23 5.54 -4.49
N TYR A 53 1.90 4.72 -5.30
CA TYR A 53 2.50 3.49 -4.81
C TYR A 53 3.62 3.75 -3.79
N ALA A 54 4.50 4.72 -4.06
CA ALA A 54 5.57 5.09 -3.15
C ALA A 54 5.05 5.63 -1.81
N LEU A 55 4.06 6.54 -1.86
CA LEU A 55 3.43 7.09 -0.66
C LEU A 55 2.67 6.00 0.12
N THR A 56 2.01 5.07 -0.56
CA THR A 56 1.34 3.94 0.09
C THR A 56 2.32 3.05 0.88
N ILE A 57 3.47 2.70 0.29
CA ILE A 57 4.52 1.93 0.99
C ILE A 57 5.08 2.73 2.17
N TYR A 58 5.37 4.02 1.97
CA TYR A 58 5.85 4.90 3.03
C TYR A 58 4.89 4.92 4.22
N LYS A 59 3.60 5.11 3.99
CA LYS A 59 2.57 5.08 5.04
C LYS A 59 2.52 3.73 5.75
N ALA A 60 2.52 2.64 5.01
CA ALA A 60 2.48 1.29 5.57
C ALA A 60 3.65 1.06 6.53
N TYR A 61 4.86 1.48 6.16
CA TYR A 61 6.03 1.41 7.04
C TYR A 61 5.82 2.19 8.35
N TYR A 62 5.40 3.45 8.28
CA TYR A 62 5.16 4.25 9.49
C TYR A 62 4.06 3.68 10.38
N ILE A 63 3.02 3.08 9.80
CA ILE A 63 1.95 2.44 10.58
C ILE A 63 2.48 1.24 11.35
N VAL A 64 3.17 0.33 10.66
CA VAL A 64 3.73 -0.89 11.23
C VAL A 64 4.78 -0.54 12.29
N TRP A 65 5.61 0.46 12.04
CA TRP A 65 6.70 0.81 12.95
C TRP A 65 6.23 1.56 14.19
N ALA A 66 5.33 2.54 14.04
CA ALA A 66 4.94 3.44 15.12
C ALA A 66 3.63 3.07 15.82
N PHE A 67 2.59 2.63 15.09
CA PHE A 67 1.31 2.26 15.71
C PHE A 67 1.33 0.82 16.20
N MET A 68 1.93 -0.10 15.44
CA MET A 68 2.08 -1.50 15.88
C MET A 68 3.30 -1.72 16.79
N HIS A 69 3.98 -0.65 17.22
CA HIS A 69 5.11 -0.68 18.16
C HIS A 69 6.27 -1.62 17.77
N MET A 70 6.39 -1.95 16.49
CA MET A 70 7.36 -2.94 16.03
C MET A 70 8.82 -2.48 16.13
N GLU A 71 9.09 -1.22 16.44
CA GLU A 71 10.43 -0.65 16.60
C GLU A 71 11.22 -1.29 17.75
N GLY A 72 10.58 -1.45 18.92
CA GLY A 72 11.25 -1.96 20.13
C GLY A 72 11.24 -3.48 20.24
N GLU A 73 10.56 -4.17 19.32
CA GLU A 73 10.37 -5.62 19.38
C GLU A 73 11.59 -6.38 18.86
N LYS A 74 11.76 -7.61 19.37
CA LYS A 74 12.82 -8.51 18.92
C LYS A 74 12.70 -8.74 17.41
N SER A 75 13.84 -8.76 16.70
CA SER A 75 13.85 -8.94 15.25
C SER A 75 13.10 -10.20 14.78
N SER A 76 13.12 -11.27 15.56
CA SER A 76 12.35 -12.50 15.27
C SER A 76 10.84 -12.24 15.25
N LEU A 77 10.33 -11.49 16.23
CA LEU A 77 8.91 -11.16 16.37
C LEU A 77 8.46 -10.18 15.26
N ARG A 78 9.35 -9.25 14.88
CA ARG A 78 9.12 -8.37 13.73
C ARG A 78 9.00 -9.16 12.42
N SER A 79 9.97 -10.04 12.17
CA SER A 79 10.00 -10.88 10.98
C SER A 79 8.78 -11.81 10.90
N ALA A 80 8.30 -12.34 12.03
CA ALA A 80 7.12 -13.19 12.08
C ALA A 80 5.83 -12.51 11.60
N VAL A 81 5.76 -11.17 11.61
CA VAL A 81 4.60 -10.41 11.10
C VAL A 81 4.87 -9.86 9.70
N VAL A 82 6.06 -9.28 9.46
CA VAL A 82 6.37 -8.62 8.18
C VAL A 82 6.48 -9.62 7.03
N PHE A 83 7.14 -10.77 7.23
CA PHE A 83 7.31 -11.74 6.14
C PHE A 83 5.99 -12.34 5.66
N PRO A 84 5.08 -12.83 6.54
CA PRO A 84 3.79 -13.31 6.08
C PRO A 84 2.96 -12.24 5.37
N LEU A 85 3.04 -10.98 5.80
CA LEU A 85 2.32 -9.88 5.17
C LEU A 85 2.82 -9.60 3.75
N ILE A 86 4.14 -9.56 3.55
CA ILE A 86 4.73 -9.40 2.20
C ILE A 86 4.38 -10.59 1.32
N PHE A 87 4.54 -11.81 1.83
CA PHE A 87 4.19 -13.04 1.12
C PHE A 87 2.71 -13.04 0.71
N LEU A 88 1.82 -12.66 1.63
CA LEU A 88 0.38 -12.60 1.37
C LEU A 88 0.05 -11.60 0.27
N ILE A 89 0.63 -10.41 0.27
CA ILE A 89 0.39 -9.39 -0.78
C ILE A 89 0.82 -9.94 -2.14
N LEU A 90 2.03 -10.51 -2.23
CA LEU A 90 2.53 -11.09 -3.49
C LEU A 90 1.66 -12.27 -3.96
N TYR A 91 1.22 -13.12 -3.04
CA TYR A 91 0.37 -14.26 -3.35
C TYR A 91 -1.03 -13.86 -3.82
N ILE A 92 -1.63 -12.83 -3.20
CA ILE A 92 -2.91 -12.26 -3.65
C ILE A 92 -2.76 -11.65 -5.05
N LEU A 93 -1.70 -10.88 -5.28
CA LEU A 93 -1.43 -10.31 -6.60
C LEU A 93 -1.28 -11.41 -7.66
N PHE A 94 -0.56 -12.48 -7.34
CA PHE A 94 -0.42 -13.64 -8.22
C PHE A 94 -1.77 -14.26 -8.58
N ILE A 95 -2.60 -14.61 -7.59
CA ILE A 95 -3.93 -15.22 -7.84
C ILE A 95 -4.80 -14.27 -8.68
N LEU A 96 -4.90 -13.00 -8.30
CA LEU A 96 -5.78 -12.06 -9.00
C LEU A 96 -5.37 -11.85 -10.46
N LEU A 97 -4.07 -11.83 -10.75
CA LEU A 97 -3.59 -11.70 -12.13
C LEU A 97 -3.82 -12.98 -12.93
N THR A 98 -3.56 -14.15 -12.36
CA THR A 98 -3.80 -15.44 -13.05
C THR A 98 -5.29 -15.68 -13.31
N GLU A 99 -6.15 -15.49 -12.30
CA GLU A 99 -7.59 -15.65 -12.44
C GLU A 99 -8.20 -14.58 -13.36
N GLY A 100 -7.71 -13.34 -13.28
CA GLY A 100 -8.13 -12.26 -14.16
C GLY A 100 -7.82 -12.53 -15.63
N ASP A 101 -6.62 -13.04 -15.92
CA ASP A 101 -6.21 -13.42 -17.28
C ASP A 101 -7.03 -14.61 -17.81
N TYR A 102 -7.25 -15.63 -16.97
CA TYR A 102 -8.09 -16.78 -17.31
C TYR A 102 -9.53 -16.35 -17.67
N ILE A 103 -10.15 -15.51 -16.83
CA ILE A 103 -11.49 -14.98 -17.08
C ILE A 103 -11.52 -14.16 -18.37
N TYR A 104 -10.51 -13.32 -18.60
CA TYR A 104 -10.39 -12.52 -19.81
C TYR A 104 -10.29 -13.40 -21.07
N GLU A 105 -9.49 -14.47 -21.04
CA GLU A 105 -9.36 -15.43 -22.13
C GLU A 105 -10.69 -16.15 -22.42
N VAL A 106 -11.39 -16.59 -21.36
CA VAL A 106 -12.71 -17.20 -21.50
C VAL A 106 -13.67 -16.25 -22.19
N PHE A 107 -13.78 -14.99 -21.77
CA PHE A 107 -14.64 -14.00 -22.42
C PHE A 107 -14.24 -13.68 -23.87
N LYS A 108 -12.94 -13.66 -24.18
CA LYS A 108 -12.44 -13.39 -25.53
C LYS A 108 -12.71 -14.55 -26.51
N ASN A 109 -12.56 -15.79 -26.05
CA ASN A 109 -12.66 -16.99 -26.88
C ASN A 109 -14.06 -17.62 -26.88
N SER A 110 -14.93 -17.27 -25.93
CA SER A 110 -16.32 -17.70 -25.93
C SER A 110 -17.12 -16.95 -26.98
N THR A 111 -17.08 -17.49 -28.21
CA THR A 111 -18.07 -17.17 -29.24
C THR A 111 -19.46 -17.42 -28.65
N ILE A 112 -20.27 -16.36 -28.62
CA ILE A 112 -21.73 -16.34 -28.40
C ILE A 112 -22.36 -17.46 -29.27
N LYS A 113 -22.46 -18.68 -28.74
CA LYS A 113 -23.24 -19.78 -29.33
C LYS A 113 -24.71 -19.56 -29.03
N TRP A 114 -25.26 -18.48 -29.57
CA TRP A 114 -26.71 -18.35 -29.73
C TRP A 114 -27.04 -18.78 -31.15
N ASN A 115 -26.99 -20.09 -31.38
CA ASN A 115 -27.61 -20.69 -32.56
C ASN A 115 -28.48 -21.83 -32.03
N PHE A 116 -29.72 -21.46 -31.70
CA PHE A 116 -30.85 -22.38 -31.60
C PHE A 116 -31.36 -22.64 -33.02
#